data_AF-A0A965QAL1-F1
#
_entry.id   AF-A0A965QAL1-F1
#
_cell.length_a   1.000
_cell.length_b   1.000
_cell.length_c   1.000
_cell.angle_alpha   90.00
_cell.angle_beta   90.00
_cell.angle_gamma   90.00
#
_symmetry.space_group_name_H-M   'P 1'
#
loop_
_entity.id
_entity.type
_entity.pdbx_description
1 polymer ?
#
loop_
_entity_poly.entity_id
_entity_poly.type
_entity_poly.pdbx_seq_one_letter_code
_entity_poly.pdbx_strand_id
1 'polypeptide(L)'
;LNGLGFDDARLMTVGLMVQREDQLEPRPRFRDRLIFPIADATGHTVGFGGRLIGPGEPKYLNSSESETFSKGKLLYNMHQARSAIRREERVVVVEGYFDVVRLVEGGIECVVAPMGTALTEEQADALQRLTKNVFLLYDADGPGQKASFRAAELLLKRGMSVRVATLPEGDDPDTFVQKHGGPAMEKLLSAAMDVFDRKVQLLERSGWFADLQRKRRALDALLPTIRGTTDPLTRDLYVARLSEAAGVERSVLVQEMNAASAADARRARVSTPMATPREIARATTVPAPRPAGPYRGNTPESAAERSLVRLVLAAPEAADSVHERLSRMEEEGGHHPDIDEVSGPGNGALRDPVYRAIFDAVLMQDGVLDLEGLAESLEPQAIAVVEELMAEAGEVGDQAVAIDAAISVLSARLLSDRIADIERMTPLASDEEKGALNMQKRTLIAELVRVDPRAGWKLGRRGPT
;
A
#
# COMPACT_ATOMS: atom_id res chain seq x y z
N LEU A 1 13.99 30.57 8.01
CA LEU A 1 13.76 30.93 6.59
C LEU A 1 13.08 32.30 6.48
N ASN A 2 12.07 32.59 7.30
CA ASN A 2 11.41 33.90 7.34
C ASN A 2 12.38 35.06 7.63
N GLY A 3 13.31 34.88 8.59
CA GLY A 3 14.38 35.86 8.85
C GLY A 3 15.39 36.05 7.70
N LEU A 4 15.37 35.18 6.68
CA LEU A 4 16.16 35.32 5.45
C LEU A 4 15.32 35.88 4.28
N GLY A 5 14.07 36.31 4.52
CA GLY A 5 13.21 36.94 3.54
C GLY A 5 12.31 35.99 2.72
N PHE A 6 12.21 34.71 3.09
CA PHE A 6 11.26 33.78 2.46
C PHE A 6 9.92 33.82 3.20
N ASP A 7 8.84 34.16 2.49
CA ASP A 7 7.48 34.17 3.07
C ASP A 7 6.86 32.78 3.18
N ASP A 8 5.83 32.65 4.03
CA ASP A 8 5.18 31.37 4.31
C ASP A 8 4.50 30.79 3.06
N ALA A 9 3.96 31.64 2.18
CA ALA A 9 3.34 31.21 0.93
C ALA A 9 4.34 30.44 0.06
N ARG A 10 5.56 30.98 -0.11
CA ARG A 10 6.65 30.34 -0.84
C ARG A 10 7.15 29.09 -0.13
N LEU A 11 7.17 29.05 1.19
CA LEU A 11 7.56 27.85 1.93
C LEU A 11 6.51 26.74 1.85
N MET A 12 5.23 27.08 1.70
CA MET A 12 4.15 26.13 1.45
C MET A 12 4.19 25.56 0.04
N THR A 13 4.49 26.37 -0.99
CA THR A 13 4.55 25.87 -2.39
C THR A 13 5.66 24.83 -2.59
N VAL A 14 6.78 24.96 -1.88
CA VAL A 14 7.88 23.97 -1.89
C VAL A 14 7.70 22.85 -0.85
N GLY A 15 6.58 22.82 -0.13
CA GLY A 15 6.23 21.75 0.80
C GLY A 15 7.01 21.74 2.12
N LEU A 16 7.71 22.82 2.48
CA LEU A 16 8.43 22.93 3.76
C LEU A 16 7.51 23.33 4.91
N MET A 17 6.42 24.05 4.61
CA MET A 17 5.34 24.35 5.53
C MET A 17 4.04 23.70 5.09
N VAL A 18 3.18 23.41 6.07
CA VAL A 18 1.84 22.88 5.87
C VAL A 18 0.86 23.67 6.71
N GLN A 19 -0.32 23.95 6.15
CA GLN A 19 -1.44 24.54 6.88
C GLN A 19 -2.62 23.57 6.83
N ARG A 20 -3.20 23.28 7.99
CA ARG A 20 -4.43 22.49 8.08
C ARG A 20 -5.63 23.43 8.04
N GLU A 21 -6.77 22.93 7.55
CA GLU A 21 -8.01 23.71 7.45
C GLU A 21 -8.48 24.27 8.80
N ASP A 22 -8.17 23.58 9.90
CA ASP A 22 -8.51 23.96 11.27
C ASP A 22 -7.49 24.91 11.93
N GLN A 23 -6.42 25.32 11.22
CA GLN A 23 -5.34 26.13 11.78
C GLN A 23 -5.09 27.42 11.00
N LEU A 24 -5.10 28.53 11.74
CA LEU A 24 -4.81 29.87 11.21
C LEU A 24 -3.37 30.06 10.75
N GLU A 25 -2.40 29.38 11.36
CA GLU A 25 -0.98 29.57 11.07
C GLU A 25 -0.34 28.31 10.44
N PRO A 26 0.42 28.48 9.33
CA PRO A 26 1.25 27.42 8.78
C PRO A 26 2.28 26.90 9.78
N ARG A 27 2.60 25.61 9.72
CA ARG A 27 3.62 24.98 10.58
C ARG A 27 4.67 24.26 9.75
N PRO A 28 5.91 24.11 10.27
CA PRO A 28 6.92 23.29 9.61
C PRO A 28 6.41 21.85 9.40
N ARG A 29 6.56 21.35 8.17
CA ARG A 29 6.15 20.00 7.80
C ARG A 29 6.95 18.94 8.55
N PHE A 30 8.27 19.13 8.62
CA PHE A 30 9.18 18.21 9.26
C PHE A 30 9.50 18.70 10.67
N ARG A 31 9.03 17.95 11.68
CA ARG A 31 9.26 18.20 13.11
C ARG A 31 9.68 16.90 13.77
N ASP A 32 10.64 16.97 14.68
CA ASP A 32 11.16 15.81 15.44
C ASP A 32 11.57 14.64 14.53
N ARG A 33 12.19 14.98 13.39
CA ARG A 33 12.55 14.02 12.33
C ARG A 33 14.02 14.13 11.97
N LEU A 34 14.65 12.98 11.78
CA LEU A 34 15.93 12.88 11.06
C LEU A 34 15.66 13.14 9.57
N ILE A 35 16.41 14.07 8.98
CA ILE A 35 16.16 14.58 7.63
C ILE A 35 17.10 13.93 6.61
N PHE A 36 16.52 13.48 5.49
CA PHE A 36 17.19 12.93 4.32
C PHE A 36 16.99 13.90 3.14
N PRO A 37 18.01 14.67 2.76
CA PRO A 37 17.93 15.54 1.58
C PRO A 37 17.77 14.72 0.31
N ILE A 38 16.81 15.09 -0.53
CA ILE A 38 16.56 14.45 -1.82
C ILE A 38 17.02 15.41 -2.91
N ALA A 39 17.98 14.98 -3.72
CA ALA A 39 18.52 15.79 -4.79
C ALA A 39 18.05 15.34 -6.18
N ASP A 40 17.97 16.29 -7.10
CA ASP A 40 17.75 16.03 -8.51
C ASP A 40 18.99 15.44 -9.20
N ALA A 41 18.90 15.19 -10.51
CA ALA A 41 19.99 14.65 -11.31
C ALA A 41 21.25 15.55 -11.37
N THR A 42 21.14 16.83 -11.01
CA THR A 42 22.26 17.78 -10.95
C THR A 42 22.82 17.96 -9.54
N GLY A 43 22.21 17.33 -8.53
CA GLY A 43 22.64 17.40 -7.14
C GLY A 43 22.01 18.55 -6.35
N HIS A 44 21.03 19.28 -6.91
CA HIS A 44 20.29 20.29 -6.16
C HIS A 44 19.25 19.62 -5.28
N THR A 45 19.20 19.99 -4.00
CA THR A 45 18.16 19.52 -3.08
C THR A 45 16.80 20.06 -3.52
N VAL A 46 15.91 19.16 -3.91
CA VAL A 46 14.56 19.48 -4.39
C VAL A 46 13.46 19.07 -3.42
N GLY A 47 13.79 18.24 -2.44
CA GLY A 47 12.88 17.81 -1.40
C GLY A 47 13.61 17.14 -0.24
N PHE A 48 12.83 16.65 0.70
CA PHE A 48 13.29 15.98 1.91
C PHE A 48 12.42 14.76 2.24
N GLY A 49 13.08 13.69 2.66
CA GLY A 49 12.50 12.61 3.46
C GLY A 49 12.78 12.85 4.94
N GLY A 50 11.93 12.32 5.82
CA GLY A 50 12.03 12.56 7.26
C GLY A 50 11.58 11.37 8.08
N ARG A 51 12.48 10.76 8.85
CA ARG A 51 12.15 9.66 9.78
C ARG A 51 11.85 10.22 11.17
N LEU A 52 10.70 9.88 11.75
CA LEU A 52 10.31 10.32 13.09
C LEU A 52 11.30 9.81 14.15
N ILE A 53 11.68 10.70 15.07
CA ILE A 53 12.46 10.38 16.26
C ILE A 53 11.49 10.29 17.45
N GLY A 54 11.35 9.10 18.02
CA GLY A 54 10.39 8.83 19.09
C GLY A 54 9.05 8.26 18.56
N PRO A 55 8.03 8.16 19.44
CA PRO A 55 6.76 7.54 19.10
C PRO A 55 5.89 8.46 18.22
N GLY A 56 5.16 7.87 17.27
CA GLY A 56 4.16 8.56 16.45
C GLY A 56 4.15 8.09 15.00
N GLU A 57 3.23 8.65 14.21
CA GLU A 57 3.03 8.30 12.80
C GLU A 57 2.91 9.56 11.92
N PRO A 58 3.30 9.50 10.63
CA PRO A 58 3.92 8.34 9.98
C PRO A 58 5.40 8.19 10.35
N LYS A 59 5.92 6.95 10.43
CA LYS A 59 7.35 6.66 10.67
C LYS A 59 8.27 7.40 9.67
N TYR A 60 7.91 7.40 8.39
CA TYR A 60 8.57 8.18 7.34
C TYR A 60 7.62 9.20 6.72
N LEU A 61 8.10 10.41 6.48
CA LEU A 61 7.37 11.48 5.83
C LEU A 61 8.22 12.03 4.69
N ASN A 62 7.65 12.14 3.50
CA ASN A 62 8.31 12.80 2.37
C ASN A 62 7.71 14.19 2.13
N SER A 63 8.47 15.00 1.39
CA SER A 63 7.96 16.23 0.79
C SER A 63 6.74 15.91 -0.08
N SER A 64 5.78 16.84 -0.12
CA SER A 64 4.65 16.74 -1.04
C SER A 64 5.13 16.94 -2.48
N GLU A 65 4.38 16.43 -3.46
CA GLU A 65 4.61 16.77 -4.87
C GLU A 65 4.66 18.30 -5.05
N SER A 66 5.62 18.77 -5.84
CA SER A 66 5.82 20.19 -6.14
C SER A 66 6.41 20.35 -7.54
N GLU A 67 6.60 21.59 -7.99
CA GLU A 67 7.29 21.87 -9.26
C GLU A 67 8.72 21.32 -9.30
N THR A 68 9.39 21.25 -8.14
CA THR A 68 10.78 20.80 -8.03
C THR A 68 10.90 19.34 -7.61
N PHE A 69 9.91 18.79 -6.91
CA PHE A 69 9.94 17.43 -6.37
C PHE A 69 8.81 16.58 -6.95
N SER A 70 9.18 15.50 -7.63
CA SER A 70 8.23 14.47 -8.02
C SER A 70 8.68 13.09 -7.60
N LYS A 71 7.93 12.48 -6.67
CA LYS A 71 8.26 11.18 -6.08
C LYS A 71 8.28 10.08 -7.12
N GLY A 72 7.37 10.15 -8.10
CA GLY A 72 7.27 9.18 -9.18
C GLY A 72 8.41 9.24 -10.19
N LYS A 73 9.24 10.29 -10.19
CA LYS A 73 10.33 10.47 -11.17
C LYS A 73 11.72 10.33 -10.57
N LEU A 74 11.84 10.63 -9.28
CA LEU A 74 13.12 10.66 -8.58
C LEU A 74 13.37 9.32 -7.88
N LEU A 75 14.63 8.91 -7.85
CA LEU A 75 15.12 7.84 -6.98
C LEU A 75 16.11 8.46 -6.00
N TYR A 76 15.96 8.12 -4.72
CA TYR A 76 16.91 8.57 -3.70
C TYR A 76 18.32 8.06 -4.04
N ASN A 77 19.32 8.88 -3.75
CA ASN A 77 20.75 8.65 -4.03
C ASN A 77 21.16 8.55 -5.51
N MET A 78 20.24 8.70 -6.47
CA MET A 78 20.55 8.57 -7.91
C MET A 78 21.71 9.49 -8.36
N HIS A 79 21.75 10.73 -7.89
CA HIS A 79 22.81 11.68 -8.25
C HIS A 79 24.21 11.24 -7.82
N GLN A 80 24.35 10.62 -6.64
CA GLN A 80 25.64 10.11 -6.14
C GLN A 80 25.96 8.75 -6.75
N ALA A 81 24.96 7.88 -6.86
CA ALA A 81 25.11 6.52 -7.37
C ALA A 81 25.45 6.49 -8.87
N ARG A 82 25.09 7.52 -9.66
CA ARG A 82 25.22 7.53 -11.13
C ARG A 82 26.61 7.12 -11.64
N SER A 83 27.67 7.62 -11.03
CA SER A 83 29.05 7.30 -11.44
C SER A 83 29.41 5.85 -11.13
N ALA A 84 29.01 5.36 -9.95
CA ALA A 84 29.21 3.97 -9.55
C ALA A 84 28.39 3.00 -10.42
N ILE A 85 27.13 3.33 -10.71
CA ILE A 85 26.25 2.53 -11.57
C ILE A 85 26.87 2.31 -12.96
N ARG A 86 27.44 3.37 -13.54
CA ARG A 86 28.11 3.28 -14.85
C ARG A 86 29.41 2.50 -14.79
N ARG A 87 30.20 2.69 -13.73
CA ARG A 87 31.50 2.04 -13.53
C ARG A 87 31.36 0.53 -13.28
N GLU A 88 30.38 0.14 -12.49
CA GLU A 88 30.10 -1.25 -12.12
C GLU A 88 29.11 -1.94 -13.06
N GLU A 89 28.56 -1.18 -14.03
CA GLU A 89 27.54 -1.62 -14.98
C GLU A 89 26.34 -2.29 -14.31
N ARG A 90 25.99 -1.89 -13.09
CA ARG A 90 24.85 -2.43 -12.34
C ARG A 90 24.25 -1.39 -11.42
N VAL A 91 23.02 -1.63 -10.98
CA VAL A 91 22.36 -0.85 -9.94
C VAL A 91 21.69 -1.77 -8.92
N VAL A 92 21.84 -1.44 -7.65
CA VAL A 92 21.14 -2.08 -6.53
C VAL A 92 19.95 -1.23 -6.16
N VAL A 93 18.75 -1.80 -6.18
CA VAL A 93 17.52 -1.14 -5.75
C VAL A 93 17.09 -1.74 -4.42
N VAL A 94 16.94 -0.87 -3.42
CA VAL A 94 16.46 -1.19 -2.07
C VAL A 94 15.20 -0.40 -1.75
N GLU A 95 14.56 -0.66 -0.60
CA GLU A 95 13.26 -0.08 -0.26
C GLU A 95 13.36 1.30 0.40
N GLY A 96 14.34 1.50 1.28
CA GLY A 96 14.38 2.66 2.16
C GLY A 96 15.63 3.53 2.08
N TYR A 97 15.53 4.73 2.66
CA TYR A 97 16.65 5.66 2.79
C TYR A 97 17.80 5.08 3.63
N PHE A 98 17.48 4.37 4.70
CA PHE A 98 18.47 3.78 5.60
C PHE A 98 19.27 2.67 4.93
N ASP A 99 18.61 1.84 4.13
CA ASP A 99 19.28 0.78 3.37
C ASP A 99 20.31 1.38 2.41
N VAL A 100 19.94 2.45 1.70
CA VAL A 100 20.88 3.17 0.83
C VAL A 100 22.06 3.70 1.64
N VAL A 101 21.81 4.42 2.74
CA VAL A 101 22.89 4.98 3.56
C VAL A 101 23.81 3.89 4.09
N ARG A 102 23.24 2.78 4.58
CA ARG A 102 24.03 1.66 5.12
C ARG A 102 24.84 0.95 4.04
N LEU A 103 24.26 0.73 2.86
CA LEU A 103 24.97 0.08 1.76
C LEU A 103 26.11 0.95 1.25
N VAL A 104 25.91 2.27 1.14
CA VAL A 104 26.97 3.22 0.82
C VAL A 104 28.07 3.19 1.90
N GLU A 105 27.72 3.17 3.18
CA GLU A 105 28.69 3.01 4.28
C GLU A 105 29.47 1.69 4.18
N GLY A 106 28.79 0.63 3.73
CA GLY A 106 29.38 -0.67 3.40
C GLY A 106 30.20 -0.69 2.11
N GLY A 107 30.33 0.43 1.39
CA GLY A 107 31.11 0.54 0.15
C GLY A 107 30.36 0.16 -1.13
N ILE A 108 29.05 -0.06 -1.06
CA ILE A 108 28.19 -0.32 -2.23
C ILE A 108 27.56 1.00 -2.67
N GLU A 109 28.26 1.69 -3.57
CA GLU A 109 27.88 3.04 -4.02
C GLU A 109 26.79 3.03 -5.09
N CYS A 110 26.63 1.95 -5.85
CA CYS A 110 25.67 1.82 -6.95
C CYS A 110 24.22 1.55 -6.51
N VAL A 111 23.81 2.13 -5.38
CA VAL A 111 22.52 1.84 -4.72
C VAL A 111 21.54 3.01 -4.77
N VAL A 112 20.26 2.72 -5.00
CA VAL A 112 19.15 3.68 -5.06
C VAL A 112 17.89 3.14 -4.38
N ALA A 113 16.96 4.01 -4.01
CA ALA A 113 15.66 3.61 -3.46
C ALA A 113 14.49 4.45 -4.01
N PRO A 114 13.33 3.84 -4.29
CA PRO A 114 12.08 4.58 -4.43
C PRO A 114 11.64 5.10 -3.06
N MET A 115 10.91 6.21 -3.03
CA MET A 115 10.69 6.96 -1.79
C MET A 115 9.37 6.55 -1.12
N GLY A 116 9.20 5.28 -0.74
CA GLY A 116 7.98 4.77 -0.12
C GLY A 116 6.81 4.63 -1.09
N THR A 117 7.09 4.19 -2.31
CA THR A 117 6.12 3.76 -3.33
C THR A 117 6.71 2.59 -4.09
N ALA A 118 5.85 1.83 -4.77
CA ALA A 118 6.31 0.92 -5.82
C ALA A 118 7.17 1.67 -6.86
N LEU A 119 8.13 0.96 -7.44
CA LEU A 119 8.96 1.48 -8.53
C LEU A 119 8.07 1.87 -9.71
N THR A 120 8.26 3.07 -10.25
CA THR A 120 7.46 3.60 -11.37
C THR A 120 8.14 3.39 -12.72
N GLU A 121 7.38 3.52 -13.80
CA GLU A 121 7.91 3.46 -15.16
C GLU A 121 8.98 4.53 -15.43
N GLU A 122 8.76 5.75 -14.93
CA GLU A 122 9.67 6.88 -15.13
C GLU A 122 11.01 6.66 -14.38
N GLN A 123 10.96 6.04 -13.20
CA GLN A 123 12.14 5.62 -12.44
C GLN A 123 12.87 4.47 -13.15
N ALA A 124 12.13 3.48 -13.69
CA ALA A 124 12.72 2.39 -14.46
C ALA A 124 13.41 2.91 -15.73
N ASP A 125 12.80 3.84 -16.46
CA ASP A 125 13.41 4.51 -17.61
C ASP A 125 14.68 5.29 -17.21
N ALA A 126 14.69 5.93 -16.04
CA ALA A 126 15.87 6.61 -15.52
C ALA A 126 17.03 5.63 -15.25
N LEU A 127 16.73 4.45 -14.69
CA LEU A 127 17.72 3.39 -14.46
C LEU A 127 18.24 2.80 -15.76
N GLN A 128 17.35 2.51 -16.71
CA GLN A 128 17.67 1.93 -18.02
C GLN A 128 18.68 2.78 -18.81
N ARG A 129 18.62 4.12 -18.67
CA ARG A 129 19.60 5.05 -19.28
C ARG A 129 21.01 4.93 -18.70
N LEU A 130 21.18 4.30 -17.54
CA LEU A 130 22.47 4.15 -16.85
C LEU A 130 23.01 2.73 -16.96
N THR A 131 22.16 1.72 -16.80
CA THR A 131 22.54 0.30 -16.90
C THR A 131 21.33 -0.56 -17.28
N LYS A 132 21.58 -1.75 -17.82
CA LYS A 132 20.56 -2.80 -17.99
C LYS A 132 20.55 -3.82 -16.84
N ASN A 133 21.57 -3.85 -15.98
CA ASN A 133 21.70 -4.87 -14.94
C ASN A 133 21.18 -4.33 -13.61
N VAL A 134 20.11 -4.93 -13.09
CA VAL A 134 19.45 -4.52 -11.84
C VAL A 134 19.50 -5.64 -10.83
N PHE A 135 19.88 -5.29 -9.60
CA PHE A 135 19.83 -6.16 -8.44
C PHE A 135 18.76 -5.62 -7.50
N LEU A 136 17.73 -6.40 -7.25
CA LEU A 136 16.71 -6.10 -6.25
C LEU A 136 17.15 -6.70 -4.92
N LEU A 137 17.34 -5.85 -3.92
CA LEU A 137 17.72 -6.21 -2.56
C LEU A 137 16.68 -5.64 -1.60
N TYR A 138 15.58 -6.38 -1.46
CA TYR A 138 14.40 -5.99 -0.68
C TYR A 138 14.36 -6.84 0.60
N ASP A 139 13.49 -6.49 1.53
CA ASP A 139 13.39 -7.20 2.81
C ASP A 139 13.01 -8.68 2.59
N ALA A 140 13.51 -9.55 3.47
CA ALA A 140 13.31 -11.00 3.36
C ALA A 140 11.89 -11.48 3.74
N ASP A 141 10.94 -10.57 3.90
CA ASP A 141 9.57 -10.87 4.30
C ASP A 141 8.62 -11.06 3.09
N GLY A 142 7.39 -11.48 3.37
CA GLY A 142 6.37 -11.69 2.33
C GLY A 142 6.07 -10.44 1.50
N PRO A 143 5.79 -9.28 2.12
CA PRO A 143 5.59 -8.01 1.42
C PRO A 143 6.77 -7.58 0.54
N GLY A 144 8.00 -7.60 1.05
CA GLY A 144 9.23 -7.25 0.34
C GLY A 144 9.47 -8.16 -0.86
N GLN A 145 9.23 -9.48 -0.71
CA GLN A 145 9.30 -10.41 -1.84
C GLN A 145 8.27 -10.08 -2.94
N LYS A 146 7.01 -9.80 -2.57
CA LYS A 146 5.97 -9.39 -3.55
C LYS A 146 6.34 -8.07 -4.23
N ALA A 147 6.86 -7.11 -3.47
CA ALA A 147 7.32 -5.82 -4.01
C ALA A 147 8.49 -6.00 -4.99
N SER A 148 9.44 -6.88 -4.67
CA SER A 148 10.57 -7.24 -5.54
C SER A 148 10.08 -7.83 -6.88
N PHE A 149 9.13 -8.77 -6.85
CA PHE A 149 8.60 -9.33 -8.09
C PHE A 149 7.81 -8.34 -8.94
N ARG A 150 7.04 -7.43 -8.34
CA ARG A 150 6.38 -6.34 -9.07
C ARG A 150 7.38 -5.40 -9.74
N ALA A 151 8.43 -4.99 -9.00
CA ALA A 151 9.49 -4.18 -9.56
C ALA A 151 10.21 -4.89 -10.70
N ALA A 152 10.49 -6.19 -10.55
CA ALA A 152 11.14 -6.98 -11.57
C ALA A 152 10.33 -7.09 -12.87
N GLU A 153 9.01 -7.30 -12.78
CA GLU A 153 8.15 -7.35 -13.97
C GLU A 153 8.16 -6.03 -14.74
N LEU A 154 8.11 -4.89 -14.03
CA LEU A 154 8.25 -3.58 -14.64
C LEU A 154 9.62 -3.43 -15.34
N LEU A 155 10.71 -3.79 -14.67
CA LEU A 155 12.07 -3.67 -15.18
C LEU A 155 12.32 -4.56 -16.41
N LEU A 156 11.79 -5.80 -16.40
CA LEU A 156 11.84 -6.71 -17.55
C LEU A 156 11.12 -6.13 -18.78
N LYS A 157 9.95 -5.49 -18.58
CA LYS A 157 9.23 -4.77 -19.64
C LYS A 157 10.04 -3.62 -20.23
N ARG A 158 10.96 -3.05 -19.47
CA ARG A 158 11.94 -2.05 -19.93
C ARG A 158 13.23 -2.66 -20.49
N GLY A 159 13.28 -3.98 -20.69
CA GLY A 159 14.42 -4.66 -21.31
C GLY A 159 15.67 -4.68 -20.43
N MET A 160 15.49 -4.64 -19.12
CA MET A 160 16.55 -4.77 -18.13
C MET A 160 16.68 -6.24 -17.71
N SER A 161 17.91 -6.66 -17.37
CA SER A 161 18.20 -7.93 -16.72
C SER A 161 18.06 -7.74 -15.21
N VAL A 162 17.24 -8.57 -14.57
CA VAL A 162 16.87 -8.40 -13.15
C VAL A 162 17.29 -9.62 -12.37
N ARG A 163 18.10 -9.40 -11.34
CA ARG A 163 18.46 -10.40 -10.34
C ARG A 163 17.89 -10.04 -8.98
N VAL A 164 17.53 -11.05 -8.21
CA VAL A 164 17.01 -10.92 -6.85
C VAL A 164 18.06 -11.44 -5.88
N ALA A 165 18.57 -10.54 -5.05
CA ALA A 165 19.41 -10.86 -3.91
C ALA A 165 18.50 -11.23 -2.72
N THR A 166 18.73 -12.39 -2.12
CA THR A 166 17.92 -12.87 -0.98
C THR A 166 18.75 -12.78 0.29
N LEU A 167 18.25 -11.99 1.25
CA LEU A 167 18.82 -11.89 2.58
C LEU A 167 18.49 -13.13 3.43
N PRO A 168 19.32 -13.44 4.45
CA PRO A 168 18.95 -14.40 5.48
C PRO A 168 17.64 -14.00 6.18
N GLU A 169 16.93 -15.00 6.71
CA GLU A 169 15.68 -14.76 7.42
C GLU A 169 15.89 -13.85 8.64
N GLY A 170 15.06 -12.82 8.76
CA GLY A 170 15.13 -11.84 9.86
C GLY A 170 16.16 -10.72 9.68
N ASP A 171 16.89 -10.69 8.55
CA ASP A 171 17.76 -9.57 8.17
C ASP A 171 17.09 -8.67 7.11
N ASP A 172 17.27 -7.37 7.30
CA ASP A 172 17.10 -6.32 6.28
C ASP A 172 18.50 -5.88 5.76
N PRO A 173 18.60 -5.07 4.70
CA PRO A 173 19.89 -4.61 4.20
C PRO A 173 20.72 -3.89 5.28
N ASP A 174 20.07 -3.14 6.17
CA ASP A 174 20.72 -2.40 7.25
C ASP A 174 21.43 -3.35 8.25
N THR A 175 20.65 -4.25 8.85
CA THR A 175 21.10 -5.23 9.85
C THR A 175 22.09 -6.23 9.28
N PHE A 176 21.94 -6.65 8.01
CA PHE A 176 22.90 -7.55 7.38
C PHE A 176 24.28 -6.90 7.26
N VAL A 177 24.36 -5.66 6.76
CA VAL A 177 25.65 -4.95 6.65
C VAL A 177 26.25 -4.68 8.03
N GLN A 178 25.44 -4.35 9.03
CA GLN A 178 25.93 -4.19 10.40
C GLN A 178 26.56 -5.48 10.96
N LYS A 179 25.95 -6.65 10.70
CA LYS A 179 26.41 -7.94 11.21
C LYS A 179 27.60 -8.51 10.42
N HIS A 180 27.60 -8.34 9.10
CA HIS A 180 28.49 -9.08 8.20
C HIS A 180 29.43 -8.19 7.36
N GLY A 181 29.16 -6.89 7.29
CA GLY A 181 29.96 -5.92 6.56
C GLY A 181 29.72 -5.90 5.04
N GLY A 182 30.24 -4.85 4.41
CA GLY A 182 30.16 -4.62 2.96
C GLY A 182 30.64 -5.78 2.08
N PRO A 183 31.83 -6.38 2.33
CA PRO A 183 32.32 -7.49 1.52
C PRO A 183 31.39 -8.72 1.53
N ALA A 184 30.70 -8.98 2.64
CA ALA A 184 29.71 -10.05 2.70
C ALA A 184 28.46 -9.72 1.88
N MET A 185 28.02 -8.46 1.90
CA MET A 185 26.91 -7.99 1.06
C MET A 185 27.27 -8.08 -0.42
N GLU A 186 28.49 -7.72 -0.81
CA GLU A 186 28.96 -7.85 -2.19
C GLU A 186 28.98 -9.31 -2.66
N LYS A 187 29.38 -10.23 -1.79
CA LYS A 187 29.30 -11.68 -2.05
C LYS A 187 27.86 -12.15 -2.20
N LEU A 188 26.93 -11.64 -1.39
CA LEU A 188 25.50 -11.93 -1.48
C LEU A 188 24.92 -11.42 -2.80
N LEU A 189 25.24 -10.18 -3.20
CA LEU A 189 24.84 -9.60 -4.49
C LEU A 189 25.42 -10.40 -5.66
N SER A 190 26.67 -10.84 -5.57
CA SER A 190 27.31 -11.68 -6.60
C SER A 190 26.61 -13.04 -6.77
N ALA A 191 25.99 -13.56 -5.70
CA ALA A 191 25.21 -14.78 -5.71
C ALA A 191 23.71 -14.56 -6.02
N ALA A 192 23.30 -13.32 -6.35
CA ALA A 192 21.91 -13.02 -6.67
C ALA A 192 21.44 -13.83 -7.89
N MET A 193 20.24 -14.39 -7.77
CA MET A 193 19.65 -15.25 -8.79
C MET A 193 18.89 -14.42 -9.81
N ASP A 194 18.79 -14.91 -11.05
CA ASP A 194 17.83 -14.36 -12.01
C ASP A 194 16.40 -14.39 -11.43
N VAL A 195 15.61 -13.35 -11.72
CA VAL A 195 14.24 -13.23 -11.17
C VAL A 195 13.36 -14.41 -11.56
N PHE A 196 13.47 -14.92 -12.79
CA PHE A 196 12.66 -16.03 -13.26
C PHE A 196 13.02 -17.31 -12.51
N ASP A 197 14.32 -17.60 -12.40
CA ASP A 197 14.82 -18.73 -11.61
C ASP A 197 14.43 -18.62 -10.13
N ARG A 198 14.43 -17.40 -9.57
CA ARG A 198 14.00 -17.17 -8.19
C ARG A 198 12.52 -17.48 -8.00
N LYS A 199 11.65 -17.06 -8.92
CA LYS A 199 10.21 -17.38 -8.88
C LYS A 199 9.98 -18.88 -9.01
N VAL A 200 10.66 -19.55 -9.95
CA VAL A 200 10.58 -21.00 -10.13
C VAL A 200 11.03 -21.74 -8.86
N GLN A 201 12.19 -21.38 -8.30
CA GLN A 201 12.72 -21.98 -7.07
C GLN A 201 11.73 -21.86 -5.90
N LEU A 202 11.05 -20.72 -5.74
CA LEU A 202 10.07 -20.52 -4.67
C LEU A 202 8.84 -21.44 -4.82
N LEU A 203 8.36 -21.59 -6.06
CA LEU A 203 7.23 -22.45 -6.40
C LEU A 203 7.60 -23.94 -6.25
N GLU A 204 8.81 -24.34 -6.65
CA GLU A 204 9.35 -25.68 -6.45
C GLU A 204 9.44 -26.04 -4.96
N ARG A 205 10.05 -25.17 -4.14
CA ARG A 205 10.18 -25.38 -2.68
C ARG A 205 8.83 -25.49 -1.97
N SER A 206 7.84 -24.75 -2.45
CA SER A 206 6.47 -24.77 -1.92
C SER A 206 5.60 -25.91 -2.51
N GLY A 207 6.18 -26.79 -3.35
CA GLY A 207 5.51 -27.97 -3.89
C GLY A 207 4.42 -27.66 -4.93
N TRP A 208 4.46 -26.49 -5.59
CA TRP A 208 3.41 -26.09 -6.53
C TRP A 208 3.37 -26.94 -7.80
N PHE A 209 4.48 -27.57 -8.18
CA PHE A 209 4.55 -28.43 -9.36
C PHE A 209 4.14 -29.89 -9.09
N ALA A 210 3.80 -30.23 -7.84
CA ALA A 210 3.45 -31.60 -7.43
C ALA A 210 2.00 -32.00 -7.75
N ASP A 211 1.09 -31.03 -7.83
CA ASP A 211 -0.35 -31.24 -8.08
C ASP A 211 -0.79 -30.51 -9.37
N LEU A 212 -1.71 -31.10 -10.14
CA LEU A 212 -2.12 -30.55 -11.45
C LEU A 212 -2.75 -29.15 -11.34
N GLN A 213 -3.59 -28.89 -10.32
CA GLN A 213 -4.26 -27.61 -10.13
C GLN A 213 -3.29 -26.54 -9.64
N ARG A 214 -2.39 -26.89 -8.71
CA ARG A 214 -1.33 -25.98 -8.26
C ARG A 214 -0.35 -25.67 -9.39
N LYS A 215 -0.04 -26.67 -10.21
CA LYS A 215 0.84 -26.54 -11.37
C LYS A 215 0.26 -25.59 -12.41
N ARG A 216 -1.05 -25.66 -12.69
CA ARG A 216 -1.72 -24.69 -13.57
C ARG A 216 -1.55 -23.26 -13.02
N ARG A 217 -1.85 -23.04 -11.73
CA ARG A 217 -1.68 -21.74 -11.07
C ARG A 217 -0.24 -21.24 -11.07
N ALA A 218 0.73 -22.13 -10.90
CA ALA A 218 2.16 -21.80 -10.98
C ALA A 218 2.56 -21.32 -12.38
N LEU A 219 2.05 -21.98 -13.43
CA LEU A 219 2.24 -21.52 -14.82
C LEU A 219 1.62 -20.13 -15.01
N ASP A 220 0.38 -19.93 -14.57
CA ASP A 220 -0.31 -18.64 -14.68
C ASP A 220 0.44 -17.51 -13.96
N ALA A 221 1.10 -17.80 -12.82
CA ALA A 221 1.93 -16.84 -12.09
C ALA A 221 3.30 -16.54 -12.76
N LEU A 222 3.85 -17.49 -13.53
CA LEU A 222 5.16 -17.34 -14.19
C LEU A 222 5.05 -16.71 -15.59
N LEU A 223 3.95 -16.95 -16.30
CA LEU A 223 3.71 -16.43 -17.65
C LEU A 223 3.87 -14.90 -17.77
N PRO A 224 3.39 -14.05 -16.84
CA PRO A 224 3.59 -12.61 -16.90
C PRO A 224 5.07 -12.20 -16.97
N THR A 225 5.96 -12.91 -16.27
CA THR A 225 7.41 -12.66 -16.26
C THR A 225 8.02 -12.93 -17.64
N ILE A 226 7.60 -14.02 -18.28
CA ILE A 226 8.05 -14.40 -19.63
C ILE A 226 7.54 -13.37 -20.66
N ARG A 227 6.27 -12.97 -20.56
CA ARG A 227 5.68 -11.96 -21.47
C ARG A 227 6.33 -10.59 -21.31
N GLY A 228 6.63 -10.19 -20.07
CA GLY A 228 7.30 -8.94 -19.77
C GLY A 228 8.73 -8.87 -20.31
N THR A 229 9.39 -10.01 -20.51
CA THR A 229 10.76 -10.06 -21.02
C THR A 229 10.80 -9.66 -22.48
N THR A 230 11.40 -8.51 -22.80
CA THR A 230 11.43 -7.97 -24.18
C THR A 230 12.49 -8.64 -25.06
N ASP A 231 13.60 -9.08 -24.48
CA ASP A 231 14.67 -9.78 -25.20
C ASP A 231 14.20 -11.17 -25.68
N PRO A 232 14.20 -11.46 -26.99
CA PRO A 232 13.70 -12.73 -27.52
C PRO A 232 14.48 -13.96 -27.04
N LEU A 233 15.79 -13.83 -26.86
CA LEU A 233 16.64 -14.95 -26.44
C LEU A 233 16.42 -15.27 -24.96
N THR A 234 16.40 -14.27 -24.08
CA THR A 234 16.05 -14.45 -22.66
C THR A 234 14.65 -15.02 -22.51
N ARG A 235 13.68 -14.56 -23.31
CA ARG A 235 12.32 -15.13 -23.32
C ARG A 235 12.34 -16.62 -23.69
N ASP A 236 13.09 -16.99 -24.72
CA ASP A 236 13.25 -18.37 -25.17
C ASP A 236 13.85 -19.27 -24.08
N LEU A 237 14.86 -18.76 -23.36
CA LEU A 237 15.48 -19.43 -22.21
C LEU A 237 14.52 -19.60 -21.04
N TYR A 238 13.71 -18.59 -20.71
CA TYR A 238 12.70 -18.71 -19.65
C TYR A 238 11.62 -19.75 -20.00
N VAL A 239 11.19 -19.82 -21.26
CA VAL A 239 10.27 -20.86 -21.72
C VAL A 239 10.91 -22.25 -21.57
N ALA A 240 12.18 -22.41 -21.92
CA ALA A 240 12.89 -23.68 -21.75
C ALA A 240 12.99 -24.08 -20.27
N ARG A 241 13.35 -23.14 -19.39
CA ARG A 241 13.42 -23.36 -17.94
C ARG A 241 12.06 -23.71 -17.34
N LEU A 242 10.98 -23.06 -17.79
CA LEU A 242 9.62 -23.40 -17.37
C LEU A 242 9.20 -24.79 -17.82
N SER A 243 9.55 -25.16 -19.06
CA SER A 243 9.26 -26.48 -19.62
C SER A 243 9.89 -27.59 -18.79
N GLU A 244 11.15 -27.39 -18.36
CA GLU A 244 11.86 -28.31 -17.48
C GLU A 244 11.21 -28.40 -16.09
N ALA A 245 11.01 -27.25 -15.41
CA ALA A 245 10.47 -27.22 -14.05
C ALA A 245 9.03 -27.76 -13.96
N ALA A 246 8.20 -27.43 -14.97
CA ALA A 246 6.83 -27.89 -15.03
C ALA A 246 6.68 -29.22 -15.79
N GLY A 247 7.69 -29.77 -16.45
CA GLY A 247 7.51 -30.97 -17.30
C GLY A 247 6.39 -30.81 -18.34
N VAL A 248 6.19 -29.59 -18.85
CA VAL A 248 5.21 -29.27 -19.91
C VAL A 248 5.98 -29.02 -21.19
N GLU A 249 5.50 -29.56 -22.30
CA GLU A 249 6.17 -29.43 -23.59
C GLU A 249 6.24 -27.97 -24.06
N ARG A 250 7.36 -27.61 -24.70
CA ARG A 250 7.69 -26.22 -25.04
C ARG A 250 6.65 -25.58 -25.96
N SER A 251 6.21 -26.30 -26.99
CA SER A 251 5.24 -25.79 -27.96
C SER A 251 3.90 -25.47 -27.31
N VAL A 252 3.48 -26.25 -26.30
CA VAL A 252 2.27 -25.97 -25.49
C VAL A 252 2.40 -24.64 -24.74
N LEU A 253 3.53 -24.41 -24.06
CA LEU A 253 3.78 -23.16 -23.32
C LEU A 253 3.79 -21.94 -24.25
N VAL A 254 4.36 -22.08 -25.45
CA VAL A 254 4.38 -21.01 -26.47
C VAL A 254 2.96 -20.71 -26.98
N GLN A 255 2.14 -21.74 -27.20
CA GLN A 255 0.74 -21.56 -27.62
C GLN A 255 -0.08 -20.82 -26.55
N GLU A 256 0.01 -21.24 -25.29
CA GLU A 256 -0.66 -20.57 -24.16
C GLU A 256 -0.23 -19.11 -24.05
N MET A 257 1.07 -18.82 -24.19
CA MET A 257 1.59 -17.46 -24.15
C MET A 257 1.01 -16.59 -25.28
N ASN A 258 0.89 -17.13 -26.49
CA ASN A 258 0.33 -16.41 -27.64
C ASN A 258 -1.19 -16.21 -27.53
N ALA A 259 -1.91 -17.23 -27.06
CA ALA A 259 -3.36 -17.18 -26.87
C ALA A 259 -3.76 -16.09 -25.85
N ALA A 260 -3.05 -16.05 -24.73
CA ALA A 260 -3.30 -15.06 -23.70
C ALA A 260 -2.87 -13.64 -24.10
N SER A 261 -1.78 -13.49 -24.87
CA SER A 261 -1.39 -12.19 -25.45
C SER A 261 -2.46 -11.66 -26.44
N ALA A 262 -3.12 -12.55 -27.19
CA ALA A 262 -4.22 -12.19 -28.07
C ALA A 262 -5.50 -11.80 -27.29
N ALA A 263 -5.74 -12.43 -26.14
CA ALA A 263 -6.83 -12.06 -25.23
C ALA A 263 -6.60 -10.69 -24.58
N ASP A 264 -5.37 -10.42 -24.12
CA ASP A 264 -4.96 -9.13 -23.55
C ASP A 264 -5.07 -8.00 -24.59
N ALA A 265 -4.64 -8.24 -25.83
CA ALA A 265 -4.77 -7.29 -26.94
C ALA A 265 -6.24 -7.02 -27.34
N ARG A 266 -7.12 -8.02 -27.21
CA ARG A 266 -8.57 -7.84 -27.42
C ARG A 266 -9.19 -7.01 -26.30
N ARG A 267 -8.84 -7.28 -25.03
CA ARG A 267 -9.28 -6.47 -23.88
C ARG A 267 -8.81 -5.02 -23.99
N ALA A 268 -7.55 -4.79 -24.39
CA ALA A 268 -6.99 -3.45 -24.60
C ALA A 268 -7.62 -2.67 -25.77
N ARG A 269 -8.16 -3.35 -26.80
CA ARG A 269 -8.89 -2.71 -27.91
C ARG A 269 -10.32 -2.37 -27.56
N VAL A 270 -10.94 -3.12 -26.65
CA VAL A 270 -12.29 -2.84 -26.14
C VAL A 270 -12.27 -1.68 -25.13
N SER A 271 -11.13 -1.40 -24.50
CA SER A 271 -10.97 -0.30 -23.53
C SER A 271 -10.50 1.05 -24.12
N THR A 272 -10.25 1.16 -25.42
CA THR A 272 -10.01 2.47 -26.08
C THR A 272 -11.32 3.15 -26.46
N PRO A 273 -11.67 4.33 -25.91
CA PRO A 273 -12.80 5.11 -26.42
C PRO A 273 -12.45 5.62 -27.82
N MET A 274 -13.29 5.30 -28.79
CA MET A 274 -13.19 5.79 -30.16
C MET A 274 -13.52 7.28 -30.19
N ALA A 275 -12.51 8.14 -30.15
CA ALA A 275 -12.69 9.59 -30.29
C ALA A 275 -13.11 9.93 -31.73
N THR A 276 -14.26 10.58 -31.89
CA THR A 276 -14.71 11.15 -33.16
C THR A 276 -14.01 12.49 -33.42
N PRO A 277 -13.63 12.82 -34.67
CA PRO A 277 -12.97 14.07 -34.99
C PRO A 277 -13.98 15.22 -35.08
N ARG A 278 -14.17 15.96 -33.98
CA ARG A 278 -14.54 17.39 -34.05
C ARG A 278 -14.24 18.11 -32.74
N GLU A 279 -13.72 19.33 -32.91
CA GLU A 279 -13.45 20.38 -31.91
C GLU A 279 -12.13 20.29 -31.14
N ILE A 280 -11.09 20.81 -31.81
CA ILE A 280 -9.99 21.53 -31.18
C ILE A 280 -10.58 22.81 -30.57
N ALA A 281 -10.93 22.78 -29.28
CA ALA A 281 -11.04 23.97 -28.45
C ALA A 281 -10.98 23.60 -26.95
N ARG A 282 -9.84 23.94 -26.33
CA ARG A 282 -9.62 24.19 -24.90
C ARG A 282 -10.31 23.25 -23.89
N ALA A 283 -9.52 22.39 -23.25
CA ALA A 283 -9.82 21.90 -21.92
C ALA A 283 -8.54 21.79 -21.08
N THR A 284 -8.33 22.81 -20.25
CA THR A 284 -7.71 22.63 -18.92
C THR A 284 -8.59 21.67 -18.13
N THR A 285 -8.16 20.43 -17.92
CA THR A 285 -8.84 19.52 -17.01
C THR A 285 -8.16 19.55 -15.65
N VAL A 286 -8.72 20.38 -14.77
CA VAL A 286 -8.76 20.08 -13.34
C VAL A 286 -9.45 18.71 -13.20
N PRO A 287 -8.98 17.79 -12.33
CA PRO A 287 -9.68 16.53 -12.09
C PRO A 287 -11.11 16.82 -11.64
N ALA A 288 -12.08 16.08 -12.17
CA ALA A 288 -13.48 16.21 -11.76
C ALA A 288 -13.60 16.09 -10.23
N PRO A 289 -14.46 16.91 -9.58
CA PRO A 289 -14.69 16.78 -8.15
C PRO A 289 -15.32 15.42 -7.86
N ARG A 290 -14.70 14.72 -6.91
CA ARG A 290 -15.14 13.42 -6.41
C ARG A 290 -16.50 13.58 -5.71
N PRO A 291 -17.46 12.66 -5.87
CA PRO A 291 -18.63 12.65 -5.00
C PRO A 291 -18.18 12.28 -3.58
N ALA A 292 -18.27 13.23 -2.66
CA ALA A 292 -18.05 13.01 -1.24
C ALA A 292 -19.24 12.21 -0.68
N GLY A 293 -19.05 10.91 -0.45
CA GLY A 293 -19.93 10.20 0.48
C GLY A 293 -19.84 10.87 1.85
N PRO A 294 -20.91 10.88 2.67
CA PRO A 294 -20.94 11.57 3.96
C PRO A 294 -19.83 11.13 4.93
N TYR A 295 -19.19 9.97 4.69
CA TYR A 295 -18.18 9.36 5.53
C TYR A 295 -16.80 9.18 4.86
N ARG A 296 -16.54 9.75 3.67
CA ARG A 296 -15.21 9.77 3.02
C ARG A 296 -14.34 10.97 3.45
N GLY A 297 -14.31 11.26 4.73
CA GLY A 297 -13.47 12.31 5.32
C GLY A 297 -12.05 11.81 5.65
N ASN A 298 -11.15 12.71 6.01
CA ASN A 298 -9.83 12.37 6.54
C ASN A 298 -9.89 12.11 8.06
N THR A 299 -10.89 11.34 8.52
CA THR A 299 -11.06 11.01 9.94
C THR A 299 -10.41 9.65 10.26
N PRO A 300 -10.00 9.41 11.52
CA PRO A 300 -9.48 8.11 11.93
C PRO A 300 -10.45 6.95 11.63
N GLU A 301 -11.75 7.19 11.72
CA GLU A 301 -12.80 6.20 11.51
C GLU A 301 -12.96 5.89 10.02
N SER A 302 -12.96 6.89 9.14
CA SER A 302 -12.94 6.68 7.68
C SER A 302 -11.68 5.93 7.23
N ALA A 303 -10.54 6.22 7.85
CA ALA A 303 -9.29 5.49 7.59
C ALA A 303 -9.35 4.03 8.10
N ALA A 304 -10.01 3.78 9.23
CA ALA A 304 -10.21 2.44 9.78
C ALA A 304 -11.16 1.60 8.90
N GLU A 305 -12.28 2.16 8.42
CA GLU A 305 -13.17 1.47 7.48
C GLU A 305 -12.44 1.09 6.18
N ARG A 306 -11.73 2.06 5.60
CA ARG A 306 -10.91 1.84 4.40
C ARG A 306 -9.87 0.74 4.62
N SER A 307 -9.17 0.80 5.76
CA SER A 307 -8.14 -0.18 6.10
C SER A 307 -8.74 -1.58 6.22
N LEU A 308 -9.88 -1.73 6.89
CA LEU A 308 -10.54 -3.01 7.10
C LEU A 308 -10.99 -3.66 5.77
N VAL A 309 -11.61 -2.89 4.87
CA VAL A 309 -11.98 -3.39 3.54
C VAL A 309 -10.75 -3.76 2.70
N ARG A 310 -9.69 -2.94 2.75
CA ARG A 310 -8.42 -3.26 2.08
C ARG A 310 -7.82 -4.57 2.60
N LEU A 311 -7.86 -4.79 3.91
CA LEU A 311 -7.32 -5.98 4.56
C LEU A 311 -8.08 -7.24 4.14
N VAL A 312 -9.41 -7.16 4.07
CA VAL A 312 -10.28 -8.27 3.64
C VAL A 312 -10.14 -8.56 2.14
N LEU A 313 -9.94 -7.54 1.30
CA LEU A 313 -9.57 -7.75 -0.10
C LEU A 313 -8.18 -8.41 -0.26
N ALA A 314 -7.25 -8.15 0.66
CA ALA A 314 -5.89 -8.71 0.63
C ALA A 314 -5.79 -10.11 1.24
N ALA A 315 -6.67 -10.43 2.21
CA ALA A 315 -6.79 -11.71 2.90
C ALA A 315 -8.28 -12.05 3.08
N PRO A 316 -8.95 -12.54 2.01
CA PRO A 316 -10.40 -12.83 2.02
C PRO A 316 -10.78 -13.87 3.06
N GLU A 317 -9.88 -14.79 3.39
CA GLU A 317 -10.07 -15.79 4.46
C GLU A 317 -10.29 -15.17 5.85
N ALA A 318 -9.92 -13.90 6.05
CA ALA A 318 -10.19 -13.16 7.28
C ALA A 318 -11.60 -12.54 7.32
N ALA A 319 -12.34 -12.53 6.20
CA ALA A 319 -13.65 -11.88 6.09
C ALA A 319 -14.64 -12.38 7.15
N ASP A 320 -14.74 -13.70 7.33
CA ASP A 320 -15.67 -14.30 8.30
C ASP A 320 -15.32 -13.93 9.74
N SER A 321 -14.04 -14.02 10.10
CA SER A 321 -13.56 -13.67 11.45
C SER A 321 -13.74 -12.18 11.74
N VAL A 322 -13.50 -11.32 10.74
CA VAL A 322 -13.75 -9.88 10.86
C VAL A 322 -15.24 -9.61 10.97
N HIS A 323 -16.08 -10.26 10.17
CA HIS A 323 -17.53 -10.13 10.22
C HIS A 323 -18.08 -10.51 11.60
N GLU A 324 -17.68 -11.67 12.14
CA GLU A 324 -18.10 -12.12 13.48
C GLU A 324 -17.74 -11.08 14.56
N ARG A 325 -16.57 -10.46 14.46
CA ARG A 325 -16.12 -9.42 15.40
C ARG A 325 -16.92 -8.13 15.24
N LEU A 326 -17.20 -7.69 14.01
CA LEU A 326 -18.02 -6.51 13.74
C LEU A 326 -19.46 -6.71 14.23
N SER A 327 -20.07 -7.87 13.95
CA SER A 327 -21.42 -8.21 14.41
C SER A 327 -21.51 -8.24 15.93
N ARG A 328 -20.52 -8.85 16.61
CA ARG A 328 -20.44 -8.82 18.09
C ARG A 328 -20.34 -7.40 18.63
N MET A 329 -19.57 -6.53 17.99
CA MET A 329 -19.45 -5.13 18.39
C MET A 329 -20.74 -4.34 18.21
N GLU A 330 -21.48 -4.60 17.14
CA GLU A 330 -22.78 -3.99 16.90
C GLU A 330 -23.80 -4.44 17.96
N GLU A 331 -23.81 -5.74 18.30
CA GLU A 331 -24.63 -6.31 19.38
C GLU A 331 -24.26 -5.75 20.77
N GLU A 332 -22.98 -5.72 21.13
CA GLU A 332 -22.46 -5.18 22.40
C GLU A 332 -22.65 -3.66 22.51
N GLY A 333 -22.56 -2.95 21.37
CA GLY A 333 -22.89 -1.54 21.22
C GLY A 333 -24.40 -1.24 21.36
N GLY A 334 -25.24 -2.28 21.45
CA GLY A 334 -26.67 -2.15 21.66
C GLY A 334 -27.46 -1.85 20.39
N HIS A 335 -27.20 -2.57 19.30
CA HIS A 335 -28.12 -2.66 18.16
C HIS A 335 -29.44 -3.28 18.64
N HIS A 336 -30.45 -2.44 18.89
CA HIS A 336 -31.80 -2.89 19.18
C HIS A 336 -32.62 -2.72 17.88
N PRO A 337 -33.22 -3.80 17.33
CA PRO A 337 -33.87 -3.77 16.02
C PRO A 337 -35.00 -2.73 15.91
N ASP A 338 -35.59 -2.31 17.03
CA ASP A 338 -36.65 -1.29 17.08
C ASP A 338 -36.16 0.18 16.92
N ILE A 339 -34.84 0.45 16.88
CA ILE A 339 -34.29 1.83 16.79
C ILE A 339 -33.94 2.23 15.34
N ASP A 340 -33.84 1.26 14.42
CA ASP A 340 -33.38 1.48 13.05
C ASP A 340 -34.38 2.22 12.14
N GLU A 341 -35.67 2.27 12.49
CA GLU A 341 -36.67 3.01 11.72
C GLU A 341 -36.52 4.54 11.81
N VAL A 342 -35.83 5.06 12.84
CA VAL A 342 -35.70 6.51 13.07
C VAL A 342 -34.36 7.08 12.59
N SER A 343 -33.32 6.27 12.43
CA SER A 343 -31.93 6.75 12.23
C SER A 343 -31.32 6.46 10.85
N GLY A 344 -32.01 5.70 9.99
CA GLY A 344 -31.55 5.43 8.62
C GLY A 344 -30.33 4.47 8.54
N PRO A 345 -29.94 4.03 7.33
CA PRO A 345 -29.08 2.87 7.06
C PRO A 345 -27.58 3.01 7.46
N GLY A 346 -27.23 3.94 8.35
CA GLY A 346 -25.85 4.36 8.63
C GLY A 346 -25.29 4.00 10.02
N ASN A 347 -25.89 3.07 10.78
CA ASN A 347 -25.49 2.82 12.17
C ASN A 347 -24.65 1.54 12.41
N GLY A 348 -24.18 0.88 11.34
CA GLY A 348 -23.25 -0.24 11.43
C GLY A 348 -21.79 0.19 11.60
N ALA A 349 -20.92 -0.78 11.85
CA ALA A 349 -19.48 -0.59 12.00
C ALA A 349 -18.82 -0.06 10.72
N LEU A 350 -19.35 -0.40 9.54
CA LEU A 350 -19.00 0.21 8.25
C LEU A 350 -20.12 1.19 7.83
N ARG A 351 -19.82 2.50 7.83
CA ARG A 351 -20.78 3.56 7.51
C ARG A 351 -20.70 4.02 6.07
N ASP A 352 -19.54 3.90 5.42
CA ASP A 352 -19.43 4.17 3.99
C ASP A 352 -20.15 3.05 3.21
N PRO A 353 -21.21 3.38 2.44
CA PRO A 353 -22.02 2.37 1.76
C PRO A 353 -21.23 1.62 0.67
N VAL A 354 -20.19 2.24 0.12
CA VAL A 354 -19.31 1.59 -0.87
C VAL A 354 -18.39 0.59 -0.18
N TYR A 355 -17.80 0.94 0.96
CA TYR A 355 -16.98 0.01 1.74
C TYR A 355 -17.79 -1.16 2.28
N ARG A 356 -19.02 -0.90 2.74
CA ARG A 356 -19.96 -1.94 3.16
C ARG A 356 -20.30 -2.90 2.02
N ALA A 357 -20.69 -2.37 0.86
CA ALA A 357 -21.01 -3.20 -0.31
C ALA A 357 -19.83 -4.09 -0.74
N ILE A 358 -18.60 -3.55 -0.74
CA ILE A 358 -17.40 -4.33 -1.05
C ILE A 358 -17.16 -5.43 -0.02
N PHE A 359 -17.26 -5.10 1.27
CA PHE A 359 -17.06 -6.07 2.35
C PHE A 359 -18.08 -7.21 2.28
N ASP A 360 -19.36 -6.89 2.11
CA ASP A 360 -20.44 -7.87 1.98
C ASP A 360 -20.23 -8.77 0.76
N ALA A 361 -19.80 -8.20 -0.37
CA ALA A 361 -19.52 -8.97 -1.58
C ALA A 361 -18.32 -9.91 -1.42
N VAL A 362 -17.27 -9.52 -0.68
CA VAL A 362 -16.14 -10.43 -0.37
C VAL A 362 -16.57 -11.53 0.61
N LEU A 363 -17.39 -11.21 1.60
CA LEU A 363 -17.92 -12.17 2.56
C LEU A 363 -18.73 -13.28 1.87
N MET A 364 -19.47 -12.95 0.81
CA MET A 364 -20.23 -13.93 0.00
C MET A 364 -19.37 -14.90 -0.83
N GLN A 365 -18.04 -14.72 -0.86
CA GLN A 365 -17.12 -15.55 -1.65
C GLN A 365 -16.39 -16.62 -0.81
N ASP A 366 -16.83 -16.88 0.42
CA ASP A 366 -16.33 -17.97 1.29
C ASP A 366 -14.79 -18.00 1.42
N GLY A 367 -14.17 -16.83 1.59
CA GLY A 367 -12.73 -16.70 1.82
C GLY A 367 -11.84 -16.85 0.57
N VAL A 368 -12.41 -16.85 -0.64
CA VAL A 368 -11.66 -16.87 -1.90
C VAL A 368 -12.02 -15.65 -2.75
N LEU A 369 -11.06 -14.76 -3.02
CA LEU A 369 -11.32 -13.59 -3.85
C LEU A 369 -11.51 -13.97 -5.32
N ASP A 370 -12.73 -13.78 -5.83
CA ASP A 370 -13.05 -13.77 -7.25
C ASP A 370 -13.37 -12.35 -7.72
N LEU A 371 -12.44 -11.77 -8.49
CA LEU A 371 -12.56 -10.41 -9.01
C LEU A 371 -13.62 -10.28 -10.09
N GLU A 372 -13.87 -11.35 -10.87
CA GLU A 372 -14.90 -11.33 -11.90
C GLU A 372 -16.29 -11.37 -11.25
N GLY A 373 -16.49 -12.24 -10.26
CA GLY A 373 -17.70 -12.26 -9.42
C GLY A 373 -17.92 -11.00 -8.58
N LEU A 374 -16.86 -10.33 -8.11
CA LEU A 374 -16.97 -9.01 -7.45
C LEU A 374 -17.44 -7.93 -8.44
N ALA A 375 -16.91 -7.92 -9.65
CA ALA A 375 -17.30 -6.94 -10.67
C ALA A 375 -18.75 -7.11 -11.14
N GLU A 376 -19.30 -8.34 -11.09
CA GLU A 376 -20.70 -8.62 -11.43
C GLU A 376 -21.69 -8.23 -10.31
N SER A 377 -21.24 -8.21 -9.06
CA SER A 377 -22.08 -7.96 -7.87
C SER A 377 -22.04 -6.52 -7.35
N LEU A 378 -21.08 -5.71 -7.81
CA LEU A 378 -20.84 -4.35 -7.32
C LEU A 378 -21.24 -3.27 -8.34
N GLU A 379 -21.68 -2.12 -7.85
CA GLU A 379 -21.89 -0.94 -8.70
C GLU A 379 -20.57 -0.41 -9.26
N PRO A 380 -20.57 0.30 -10.42
CA PRO A 380 -19.35 0.81 -11.04
C PRO A 380 -18.48 1.68 -10.12
N GLN A 381 -19.11 2.42 -9.21
CA GLN A 381 -18.41 3.22 -8.20
C GLN A 381 -17.65 2.35 -7.18
N ALA A 382 -18.22 1.21 -6.78
CA ALA A 382 -17.58 0.27 -5.87
C ALA A 382 -16.45 -0.51 -6.57
N ILE A 383 -16.62 -0.88 -7.84
CA ILE A 383 -15.57 -1.51 -8.64
C ILE A 383 -14.32 -0.62 -8.73
N ALA A 384 -14.49 0.67 -9.04
CA ALA A 384 -13.37 1.62 -9.10
C ALA A 384 -12.63 1.72 -7.75
N VAL A 385 -13.35 1.55 -6.64
CA VAL A 385 -12.78 1.59 -5.28
C VAL A 385 -12.09 0.27 -4.95
N VAL A 386 -12.59 -0.88 -5.40
CA VAL A 386 -11.88 -2.16 -5.32
C VAL A 386 -10.54 -2.06 -6.05
N GLU A 387 -10.54 -1.58 -7.29
CA GLU A 387 -9.31 -1.38 -8.07
C GLU A 387 -8.31 -0.44 -7.36
N GLU A 388 -8.79 0.66 -6.78
CA GLU A 388 -8.00 1.60 -5.98
C GLU A 388 -7.38 0.91 -4.74
N LEU A 389 -8.19 0.24 -3.93
CA LEU A 389 -7.74 -0.43 -2.70
C LEU A 389 -6.78 -1.58 -2.98
N MET A 390 -7.01 -2.32 -4.07
CA MET A 390 -6.12 -3.39 -4.52
C MET A 390 -4.81 -2.85 -5.10
N ALA A 391 -4.82 -1.70 -5.77
CA ALA A 391 -3.61 -1.02 -6.22
C ALA A 391 -2.77 -0.52 -5.02
N GLU A 392 -3.44 -0.15 -3.92
CA GLU A 392 -2.83 0.21 -2.63
C GLU A 392 -2.47 -0.98 -1.74
N ALA A 393 -2.78 -2.22 -2.14
CA ALA A 393 -2.42 -3.43 -1.41
C ALA A 393 -0.90 -3.77 -1.52
N GLY A 394 -0.07 -2.79 -1.20
CA GLY A 394 1.33 -2.95 -0.80
C GLY A 394 1.44 -2.76 0.71
N GLU A 395 2.28 -3.59 1.34
CA GLU A 395 2.54 -3.62 2.79
C GLU A 395 1.27 -3.61 3.65
N VAL A 396 0.75 -4.81 3.88
CA VAL A 396 0.07 -5.03 5.16
C VAL A 396 1.17 -5.56 6.08
N GLY A 397 1.42 -4.86 7.18
CA GLY A 397 2.22 -5.41 8.29
C GLY A 397 1.54 -6.66 8.87
N ASP A 398 1.71 -6.92 10.16
CA ASP A 398 0.93 -7.99 10.79
C ASP A 398 -0.57 -7.73 10.57
N GLN A 399 -1.19 -8.54 9.71
CA GLN A 399 -2.57 -8.34 9.26
C GLN A 399 -3.52 -8.42 10.46
N ALA A 400 -3.20 -9.25 11.44
CA ALA A 400 -3.96 -9.35 12.68
C ALA A 400 -3.88 -8.05 13.48
N VAL A 401 -2.69 -7.46 13.62
CA VAL A 401 -2.49 -6.18 14.33
C VAL A 401 -3.19 -5.02 13.60
N ALA A 402 -3.16 -5.00 12.27
CA ALA A 402 -3.83 -3.97 11.47
C ALA A 402 -5.36 -4.10 11.53
N ILE A 403 -5.87 -5.34 11.50
CA ILE A 403 -7.30 -5.64 11.72
C ILE A 403 -7.70 -5.20 13.13
N ASP A 404 -6.92 -5.54 14.15
CA ASP A 404 -7.19 -5.18 15.55
C ASP A 404 -7.19 -3.66 15.76
N ALA A 405 -6.26 -2.94 15.13
CA ALA A 405 -6.21 -1.49 15.18
C ALA A 405 -7.42 -0.85 14.50
N ALA A 406 -7.81 -1.33 13.31
CA ALA A 406 -9.00 -0.84 12.62
C ALA A 406 -10.27 -1.12 13.43
N ILE A 407 -10.41 -2.35 13.93
CA ILE A 407 -11.53 -2.76 14.78
C ILE A 407 -11.62 -1.90 16.04
N SER A 408 -10.51 -1.66 16.73
CA SER A 408 -10.48 -0.81 17.94
C SER A 408 -11.01 0.60 17.68
N VAL A 409 -10.63 1.22 16.56
CA VAL A 409 -11.13 2.55 16.16
C VAL A 409 -12.64 2.53 15.88
N LEU A 410 -13.14 1.51 15.18
CA LEU A 410 -14.57 1.37 14.88
C LEU A 410 -15.38 1.05 16.14
N SER A 411 -14.86 0.22 17.04
CA SER A 411 -15.44 -0.07 18.36
C SER A 411 -15.57 1.21 19.20
N ALA A 412 -14.51 2.02 19.26
CA ALA A 412 -14.54 3.29 20.01
C ALA A 412 -15.60 4.25 19.47
N ARG A 413 -15.83 4.27 18.15
CA ARG A 413 -16.92 5.04 17.52
C ARG A 413 -18.30 4.53 17.95
N LEU A 414 -18.57 3.23 17.82
CA LEU A 414 -19.86 2.63 18.18
C LEU A 414 -20.21 2.87 19.66
N LEU A 415 -19.24 2.68 20.55
CA LEU A 415 -19.40 2.94 21.98
C LEU A 415 -19.68 4.42 22.26
N SER A 416 -19.00 5.33 21.55
CA SER A 416 -19.21 6.78 21.70
C SER A 416 -20.60 7.21 21.21
N ASP A 417 -21.06 6.67 20.09
CA ASP A 417 -22.39 6.94 19.55
C ASP A 417 -23.48 6.44 20.50
N ARG A 418 -23.31 5.23 21.07
CA ARG A 418 -24.26 4.70 22.06
C ARG A 418 -24.30 5.52 23.34
N ILE A 419 -23.15 6.00 23.82
CA ILE A 419 -23.10 6.92 24.97
C ILE A 419 -23.86 8.20 24.64
N ALA A 420 -23.70 8.75 23.43
CA ALA A 420 -24.43 9.93 22.99
C ALA A 420 -25.95 9.66 22.89
N ASP A 421 -26.38 8.48 22.44
CA ASP A 421 -27.79 8.07 22.43
C ASP A 421 -28.36 8.03 23.84
N ILE A 422 -27.66 7.40 24.78
CA ILE A 422 -28.07 7.36 26.19
C ILE A 422 -28.15 8.78 26.76
N GLU A 423 -27.18 9.65 26.46
CA GLU A 423 -27.22 11.06 26.87
C GLU A 423 -28.43 11.81 26.31
N ARG A 424 -28.86 11.49 25.08
CA ARG A 424 -30.09 12.06 24.49
C ARG A 424 -31.37 11.50 25.09
N MET A 425 -31.39 10.22 25.48
CA MET A 425 -32.56 9.54 26.05
C MET A 425 -32.76 9.82 27.54
N THR A 426 -31.68 9.98 28.31
CA THR A 426 -31.73 10.14 29.78
C THR A 426 -32.64 11.29 30.25
N PRO A 427 -32.68 12.47 29.61
CA PRO A 427 -33.60 13.55 29.97
C PRO A 427 -35.08 13.24 29.73
N LEU A 428 -35.38 12.28 28.83
CA LEU A 428 -36.74 11.91 28.41
C LEU A 428 -37.29 10.68 29.15
N ALA A 429 -36.44 9.98 29.91
CA ALA A 429 -36.76 8.73 30.57
C ALA A 429 -37.43 8.92 31.95
N SER A 430 -38.16 7.91 32.42
CA SER A 430 -38.68 7.85 33.80
C SER A 430 -37.55 7.68 34.82
N ASP A 431 -37.83 7.92 36.11
CA ASP A 431 -36.79 7.86 37.15
C ASP A 431 -36.20 6.45 37.35
N GLU A 432 -36.97 5.40 37.07
CA GLU A 432 -36.52 4.01 37.09
C GLU A 432 -35.62 3.69 35.88
N GLU A 433 -35.99 4.17 34.70
CA GLU A 433 -35.21 4.02 33.46
C GLU A 433 -33.91 4.83 33.48
N LYS A 434 -33.90 6.02 34.10
CA LYS A 434 -32.68 6.81 34.31
C LYS A 434 -31.62 6.06 35.10
N GLY A 435 -32.03 5.24 36.08
CA GLY A 435 -31.11 4.40 36.85
C GLY A 435 -30.40 3.38 35.96
N ALA A 436 -31.17 2.68 35.12
CA ALA A 436 -30.66 1.70 34.16
C ALA A 436 -29.76 2.34 33.08
N LEU A 437 -30.19 3.45 32.49
CA LEU A 437 -29.44 4.20 31.47
C LEU A 437 -28.11 4.71 32.02
N ASN A 438 -28.08 5.23 33.25
CA ASN A 438 -26.84 5.68 33.89
C ASN A 438 -25.89 4.52 34.22
N MET A 439 -26.43 3.36 34.61
CA MET A 439 -25.61 2.16 34.82
C MET A 439 -25.00 1.67 33.50
N GLN A 440 -25.81 1.59 32.43
CA GLN A 440 -25.36 1.23 31.09
C GLN A 440 -24.29 2.20 30.56
N LYS A 441 -24.51 3.52 30.72
CA LYS A 441 -23.54 4.56 30.35
C LYS A 441 -22.20 4.37 31.06
N ARG A 442 -22.20 4.04 32.36
CA ARG A 442 -20.95 3.80 33.12
C ARG A 442 -20.20 2.58 32.61
N THR A 443 -20.91 1.51 32.26
CA THR A 443 -20.31 0.31 31.64
C THR A 443 -19.69 0.63 30.29
N LEU A 444 -20.42 1.32 29.41
CA LEU A 444 -19.93 1.71 28.08
C LEU A 444 -18.74 2.68 28.14
N ILE A 445 -18.72 3.61 29.11
CA ILE A 445 -17.56 4.48 29.34
C ILE A 445 -16.33 3.68 29.78
N ALA A 446 -16.50 2.71 30.69
CA ALA A 446 -15.40 1.85 31.12
C ALA A 446 -14.82 1.04 29.95
N GLU A 447 -15.69 0.55 29.07
CA GLU A 447 -15.31 -0.18 27.87
C GLU A 447 -14.66 0.73 26.81
N LEU A 448 -15.18 1.93 26.60
CA LEU A 448 -14.56 2.92 25.71
C LEU A 448 -13.14 3.27 26.16
N VAL A 449 -12.90 3.41 27.46
CA VAL A 449 -11.56 3.65 28.02
C VAL A 449 -10.64 2.43 27.85
N ARG A 450 -11.18 1.21 27.85
CA ARG A 450 -10.43 -0.02 27.58
C ARG A 450 -9.95 -0.08 26.13
N VAL A 451 -10.80 0.31 25.19
CA VAL A 451 -10.55 0.22 23.74
C VAL A 451 -9.76 1.43 23.21
N ASP A 452 -10.06 2.64 23.69
CA ASP A 452 -9.30 3.87 23.45
C ASP A 452 -8.90 4.53 24.78
N PRO A 453 -7.68 4.23 25.31
CA PRO A 453 -7.18 4.83 26.54
C PRO A 453 -7.10 6.36 26.51
N ARG A 454 -7.09 6.99 25.32
CA ARG A 454 -7.06 8.45 25.17
C ARG A 454 -8.46 9.08 25.31
N ALA A 455 -9.54 8.30 25.16
CA ALA A 455 -10.91 8.77 25.35
C ALA A 455 -11.18 9.19 26.81
N GLY A 456 -10.55 8.53 27.78
CA GLY A 456 -10.64 8.89 29.20
C GLY A 456 -10.18 10.31 29.52
N TRP A 457 -9.19 10.83 28.78
CA TRP A 457 -8.70 12.21 28.93
C TRP A 457 -9.72 13.25 28.43
N LYS A 458 -10.51 12.92 27.38
CA LYS A 458 -11.55 13.81 26.83
C LYS A 458 -12.79 13.87 27.72
N LEU A 459 -13.17 12.75 28.33
CA LEU A 459 -14.30 12.66 29.27
C LEU A 459 -14.04 13.42 30.58
N GLY A 460 -12.79 13.45 31.07
CA GLY A 460 -12.38 14.19 32.27
C GLY A 460 -12.44 15.72 32.18
N ARG A 461 -12.62 16.31 30.99
CA ARG A 461 -12.79 17.77 30.80
C ARG A 461 -14.24 18.24 30.86
N ARG A 462 -15.22 17.34 30.78
CA ARG A 462 -16.63 17.66 31.10
C ARG A 462 -16.82 17.49 32.61
N GLY A 463 -16.25 18.41 33.38
CA GLY A 463 -16.62 18.59 34.79
C GLY A 463 -18.09 18.99 34.92
N PRO A 464 -18.72 18.79 36.09
CA PRO A 464 -20.16 18.90 36.25
C PRO A 464 -20.63 20.33 36.01
N THR A 465 -21.59 20.51 35.10
CA THR A 465 -22.53 21.64 35.12
C THR A 465 -23.75 21.27 35.94
#